data_AF-A0AAJ0BLR2-F1
#
_entry.id   AF-A0AAJ0BLR2-F1
#
_cell.length_a   1.000
_cell.length_b   1.000
_cell.length_c   1.000
_cell.angle_alpha   90.00
_cell.angle_beta   90.00
_cell.angle_gamma   90.00
#
_symmetry.space_group_name_H-M   'P 1'
#
loop_
_entity.id
_entity.type
_entity.pdbx_description
1 polymer ?
#
loop_
_entity_poly.entity_id
_entity_poly.type
_entity_poly.pdbx_seq_one_letter_code
_entity_poly.pdbx_strand_id
1 'polypeptide(L)'
;MLLRLNIRAASLQLGTRGRFSFKPPQPCCYSTRASDPLRILFCGSDEFSCASLKALEAEHRTNPDLIRSIDVVVRPPKRTGRGLKQIRELPLHSLAKDLNLPIHLRDTFRQWNMPQQDGEPINLIIAVSFGLFVPRRLLDATKYGGLNIHPSLLPDLRGAAPLHHAILLGRTHTGVSLQTLSPEAFDRGTVLAQTPRPGIPLSPTETPDTLLRKLAPLGAEMLVKGLRDGVHVPPYISRAWTPSPKEQSSLREAPKIDSSMRSLIHAGCDETAAGVARRYRALGPLWVVTEPDNTLNPDDQGIRLKLDDIREGPSRDEVDALLKQNPVPDRVRQIRFLLWSPQVSIIVFPDGGNDGSVALQLREGDYITVGRVTVEGQASQPAAVALQPLTQAYGYTGRISVS
;
A
#
# COMPACT_ATOMS: atom_id res chain seq x y z
N MET A 1 46.29 56.43 52.43
CA MET A 1 45.22 57.44 52.23
C MET A 1 44.02 57.00 53.05
N LEU A 2 43.60 57.88 53.96
CA LEU A 2 42.66 57.68 55.08
C LEU A 2 41.31 57.07 54.67
N LEU A 3 40.66 56.27 55.55
CA LEU A 3 39.63 56.73 56.48
C LEU A 3 39.10 55.59 57.40
N ARG A 4 39.36 55.72 58.71
CA ARG A 4 38.40 55.86 59.84
C ARG A 4 36.93 55.40 59.60
N LEU A 5 36.14 54.82 60.51
CA LEU A 5 36.09 54.83 61.99
C LEU A 5 34.92 53.91 62.47
N ASN A 6 35.15 53.17 63.56
CA ASN A 6 34.30 53.01 64.78
C ASN A 6 32.87 52.40 64.84
N ILE A 7 32.72 51.51 65.86
CA ILE A 7 31.62 51.36 66.86
C ILE A 7 30.36 50.60 66.34
N ARG A 8 29.75 49.59 66.98
CA ARG A 8 29.38 49.35 68.40
C ARG A 8 29.01 47.86 68.59
N ALA A 9 29.23 47.32 69.79
CA ALA A 9 28.60 46.09 70.26
C ALA A 9 27.12 46.32 70.61
N ALA A 10 26.25 45.35 70.32
CA ALA A 10 24.88 45.28 70.84
C ALA A 10 24.46 43.83 71.10
N SER A 11 23.86 43.65 72.27
CA SER A 11 23.53 42.41 72.98
C SER A 11 22.62 41.40 72.26
N LEU A 12 22.75 40.15 72.75
CA LEU A 12 21.81 39.05 72.63
C LEU A 12 20.34 39.46 72.86
N GLN A 13 19.46 38.93 72.00
CA GLN A 13 18.11 38.53 72.39
C GLN A 13 17.92 37.05 71.99
N LEU A 14 17.60 36.23 73.00
CA LEU A 14 17.19 34.84 72.83
C LEU A 14 15.80 34.80 72.17
N GLY A 15 15.76 34.33 70.91
CA GLY A 15 14.56 33.95 70.19
C GLY A 15 14.39 32.44 70.18
N THR A 16 13.18 31.99 70.51
CA THR A 16 12.69 30.63 70.65
C THR A 16 13.09 29.66 69.52
N ARG A 17 13.63 28.48 69.90
CA ARG A 17 13.91 27.36 68.97
C ARG A 17 12.59 26.77 68.47
N GLY A 18 12.20 27.13 67.24
CA GLY A 18 11.22 26.38 66.46
C GLY A 18 11.77 24.99 66.11
N ARG A 19 11.01 23.93 66.41
CA ARG A 19 11.31 22.57 65.95
C ARG A 19 11.13 22.51 64.42
N PHE A 20 12.23 22.52 63.69
CA PHE A 20 12.23 22.14 62.28
C PHE A 20 12.02 20.62 62.17
N SER A 21 10.81 20.23 61.78
CA SER A 21 10.51 18.86 61.38
C SER A 21 11.15 18.59 60.02
N PHE A 22 12.28 17.88 60.03
CA PHE A 22 12.84 17.29 58.82
C PHE A 22 11.90 16.17 58.35
N LYS A 23 11.08 16.45 57.34
CA LYS A 23 10.46 15.38 56.54
C LYS A 23 11.59 14.67 55.78
N PRO A 24 11.79 13.36 55.94
CA PRO A 24 12.72 12.64 55.09
C PRO A 24 12.26 12.78 53.63
N PRO A 25 13.18 12.96 52.67
CA PRO A 25 12.81 12.98 51.26
C PRO A 25 12.10 11.66 50.95
N GLN A 26 10.90 11.75 50.39
CA GLN A 26 10.19 10.56 49.92
C GLN A 26 11.08 9.84 48.88
N PRO A 27 11.12 8.49 48.90
CA PRO A 27 11.90 7.75 47.93
C PRO A 27 11.36 8.10 46.54
N CYS A 28 12.18 8.81 45.77
CA CYS A 28 11.91 9.07 44.37
C CYS A 28 12.05 7.71 43.68
N CYS A 29 10.92 7.02 43.51
CA CYS A 29 10.82 5.86 42.65
C CYS A 29 11.12 6.34 41.23
N TYR A 30 12.37 6.16 40.79
CA TYR A 30 12.76 6.31 39.40
C TYR A 30 11.91 5.34 38.58
N SER A 31 10.86 5.85 37.95
CA SER A 31 10.11 5.10 36.96
C SER A 31 11.08 4.75 35.83
N THR A 32 11.42 3.47 35.71
CA THR A 32 12.23 2.92 34.62
C THR A 32 11.47 2.88 33.28
N ARG A 33 10.26 3.43 33.23
CA ARG A 33 9.39 3.40 32.05
C ARG A 33 9.85 4.42 31.02
N ALA A 34 9.99 3.97 29.78
CA ALA A 34 10.35 4.83 28.65
C ALA A 34 9.29 5.91 28.37
N SER A 35 8.01 5.64 28.67
CA SER A 35 6.90 6.59 28.49
C SER A 35 5.77 6.37 29.50
N ASP A 36 4.83 7.32 29.55
CA ASP A 36 3.51 7.09 30.14
C ASP A 36 2.81 5.92 29.43
N PRO A 37 1.88 5.19 30.09
CA PRO A 37 1.03 4.21 29.43
C PRO A 37 0.29 4.82 28.23
N LEU A 38 0.33 4.12 27.09
CA LEU A 38 -0.17 4.62 25.82
C LEU A 38 -1.69 4.49 25.73
N ARG A 39 -2.34 5.59 25.37
CA ARG A 39 -3.76 5.65 24.99
C ARG A 39 -3.80 5.95 23.51
N ILE A 40 -4.03 4.90 22.73
CA ILE A 40 -3.77 4.86 21.29
C ILE A 40 -5.04 5.16 20.52
N LEU A 41 -4.96 6.09 19.57
CA LEU A 41 -5.94 6.21 18.50
C LEU A 41 -5.42 5.49 17.26
N PHE A 42 -5.91 4.29 17.01
CA PHE A 42 -5.53 3.46 15.88
C PHE A 42 -6.41 3.75 14.66
N CYS A 43 -5.81 4.16 13.55
CA CYS A 43 -6.50 4.53 12.32
C CYS A 43 -6.11 3.57 11.19
N GLY A 44 -7.07 2.91 10.55
CA GLY A 44 -6.77 2.03 9.41
C GLY A 44 -8.00 1.58 8.62
N SER A 45 -7.81 0.62 7.71
CA SER A 45 -8.92 0.15 6.87
C SER A 45 -8.81 -1.28 6.34
N ASP A 46 -7.61 -1.79 6.10
CA ASP A 46 -7.36 -3.04 5.37
C ASP A 46 -6.68 -4.12 6.23
N GLU A 47 -6.39 -5.27 5.62
CA GLU A 47 -5.72 -6.40 6.26
C GLU A 47 -4.31 -6.08 6.79
N PHE A 48 -3.60 -5.11 6.19
CA PHE A 48 -2.29 -4.66 6.70
C PHE A 48 -2.46 -3.98 8.06
N SER A 49 -3.47 -3.12 8.17
CA SER A 49 -3.84 -2.48 9.45
C SER A 49 -4.41 -3.48 10.46
N CYS A 50 -5.12 -4.52 10.02
CA CYS A 50 -5.62 -5.58 10.88
C CYS A 50 -4.50 -6.33 11.62
N ALA A 51 -3.40 -6.65 10.92
CA ALA A 51 -2.25 -7.29 11.56
C ALA A 51 -1.65 -6.42 12.68
N SER A 52 -1.53 -5.11 12.42
CA SER A 52 -1.02 -4.15 13.41
C SER A 52 -1.95 -4.02 14.61
N LEU A 53 -3.28 -3.92 14.40
CA LEU A 53 -4.25 -3.83 15.50
C LEU A 53 -4.25 -5.09 16.37
N LYS A 54 -4.19 -6.29 15.76
CA LYS A 54 -4.10 -7.56 16.50
C LYS A 54 -2.87 -7.60 17.42
N ALA A 55 -1.72 -7.14 16.91
CA ALA A 55 -0.48 -7.11 17.70
C ALA A 55 -0.54 -6.09 18.84
N LEU A 56 -1.11 -4.90 18.60
CA LEU A 56 -1.31 -3.89 19.64
C LEU A 56 -2.28 -4.38 20.74
N GLU A 57 -3.38 -5.03 20.36
CA GLU A 57 -4.34 -5.57 21.33
C GLU A 57 -3.74 -6.71 22.16
N ALA A 58 -2.94 -7.58 21.54
CA ALA A 58 -2.18 -8.60 22.27
C ALA A 58 -1.18 -7.97 23.26
N GLU A 59 -0.48 -6.90 22.85
CA GLU A 59 0.42 -6.15 23.73
C GLU A 59 -0.35 -5.47 24.87
N HIS A 60 -1.51 -4.86 24.59
CA HIS A 60 -2.37 -4.25 25.60
C HIS A 60 -2.78 -5.23 26.69
N ARG A 61 -3.20 -6.44 26.31
CA ARG A 61 -3.61 -7.49 27.26
C ARG A 61 -2.47 -8.02 28.12
N THR A 62 -1.25 -8.06 27.57
CA THR A 62 -0.09 -8.64 28.25
C THR A 62 0.76 -7.61 28.98
N ASN A 63 0.70 -6.34 28.57
CA ASN A 63 1.52 -5.25 29.06
C ASN A 63 0.71 -3.94 29.18
N PRO A 64 -0.25 -3.88 30.12
CA PRO A 64 -1.12 -2.72 30.31
C PRO A 64 -0.37 -1.46 30.79
N ASP A 65 0.85 -1.63 31.31
CA ASP A 65 1.75 -0.52 31.66
C ASP A 65 2.32 0.17 30.42
N LEU A 66 2.44 -0.54 29.29
CA LEU A 66 2.84 0.04 28.01
C LEU A 66 1.63 0.57 27.24
N ILE A 67 0.58 -0.22 27.08
CA ILE A 67 -0.64 0.19 26.36
C ILE A 67 -1.82 0.11 27.31
N ARG A 68 -2.40 1.25 27.63
CA ARG A 68 -3.55 1.39 28.54
C ARG A 68 -4.90 1.26 27.84
N SER A 69 -5.03 1.81 26.63
CA SER A 69 -6.28 1.72 25.86
C SER A 69 -6.05 1.89 24.36
N ILE A 70 -6.99 1.37 23.57
CA ILE A 70 -7.00 1.47 22.11
C ILE A 70 -8.40 1.88 21.64
N ASP A 71 -8.51 3.03 20.97
CA ASP A 71 -9.68 3.47 20.23
C ASP A 71 -9.40 3.32 18.73
N VAL A 72 -10.37 2.82 17.96
CA VAL A 72 -10.21 2.54 16.53
C VAL A 72 -10.98 3.54 15.69
N VAL A 73 -10.31 4.21 14.76
CA VAL A 73 -10.93 5.01 13.70
C VAL A 73 -10.90 4.23 12.40
N VAL A 74 -12.08 4.01 11.82
CA VAL A 74 -12.23 3.43 10.48
C VAL A 74 -13.09 4.33 9.63
N ARG A 75 -12.93 4.23 8.30
CA ARG A 75 -13.81 4.95 7.39
C ARG A 75 -15.19 4.28 7.36
N PRO A 76 -16.28 5.03 7.15
CA PRO A 76 -17.58 4.46 6.89
C PRO A 76 -17.53 3.50 5.69
N PRO A 77 -18.23 2.36 5.75
CA PRO A 77 -18.31 1.44 4.62
C PRO A 77 -19.00 2.13 3.44
N LYS A 78 -18.47 1.89 2.24
CA LYS A 78 -19.01 2.50 1.00
C LYS A 78 -19.85 1.49 0.24
N ARG A 79 -20.87 2.01 -0.45
CA ARG A 79 -21.67 1.25 -1.40
C ARG A 79 -20.85 1.01 -2.67
N THR A 80 -20.90 -0.22 -3.18
CA THR A 80 -20.08 -0.73 -4.29
C THR A 80 -20.88 -1.65 -5.20
N GLY A 81 -20.29 -2.05 -6.34
CA GLY A 81 -20.93 -2.91 -7.34
C GLY A 81 -21.87 -2.16 -8.29
N ARG A 82 -22.39 -2.86 -9.31
CA ARG A 82 -23.38 -2.30 -10.25
C ARG A 82 -24.64 -1.90 -9.46
N GLY A 83 -25.09 -0.66 -9.62
CA GLY A 83 -26.23 -0.11 -8.89
C GLY A 83 -25.99 0.17 -7.40
N LEU A 84 -24.73 0.12 -6.92
CA LEU A 84 -24.34 0.48 -5.55
C LEU A 84 -25.12 -0.29 -4.46
N LYS A 85 -25.51 -1.54 -4.74
CA LYS A 85 -26.31 -2.36 -3.83
C LYS A 85 -25.47 -3.08 -2.77
N GLN A 86 -24.17 -3.28 -3.01
CA GLN A 86 -23.29 -4.03 -2.10
C GLN A 86 -22.59 -3.07 -1.13
N ILE A 87 -22.78 -3.26 0.17
CA ILE A 87 -21.97 -2.56 1.18
C ILE A 87 -20.71 -3.38 1.40
N ARG A 88 -19.55 -2.80 1.07
CA ARG A 88 -18.28 -3.45 1.37
C ARG A 88 -17.89 -3.09 2.81
N GLU A 89 -17.97 -4.07 3.71
CA GLU A 89 -17.42 -3.91 5.05
C GLU A 89 -15.88 -3.86 4.98
N LEU A 90 -15.29 -3.02 5.82
CA LEU A 90 -13.84 -2.87 5.90
C LEU A 90 -13.27 -3.92 6.86
N PRO A 91 -12.21 -4.66 6.49
CA PRO A 91 -11.60 -5.67 7.35
C PRO A 91 -11.31 -5.20 8.78
N LEU A 92 -10.78 -3.97 8.93
CA LEU A 92 -10.46 -3.42 10.24
C LEU A 92 -11.71 -3.14 11.09
N HIS A 93 -12.83 -2.77 10.47
CA HIS A 93 -14.08 -2.53 11.17
C HIS A 93 -14.63 -3.82 11.79
N SER A 94 -14.67 -4.91 11.01
CA SER A 94 -15.08 -6.23 11.50
C SER A 94 -14.17 -6.69 12.63
N LEU A 95 -12.85 -6.60 12.44
CA LEU A 95 -11.88 -6.99 13.48
C LEU A 95 -12.04 -6.17 14.78
N ALA A 96 -12.21 -4.85 14.69
CA ALA A 96 -12.35 -4.02 15.88
C ALA A 96 -13.62 -4.36 16.68
N LYS A 97 -14.71 -4.76 16.00
CA LYS A 97 -15.92 -5.27 16.66
C LYS A 97 -15.65 -6.59 17.36
N ASP A 98 -14.99 -7.52 16.68
CA ASP A 98 -14.65 -8.84 17.24
C ASP A 98 -13.77 -8.72 18.49
N LEU A 99 -12.89 -7.71 18.52
CA LEU A 99 -12.04 -7.40 19.67
C LEU A 99 -12.75 -6.55 20.75
N ASN A 100 -13.99 -6.14 20.53
CA ASN A 100 -14.78 -5.24 21.41
C ASN A 100 -14.09 -3.90 21.70
N LEU A 101 -13.41 -3.32 20.71
CA LEU A 101 -12.76 -2.02 20.84
C LEU A 101 -13.73 -0.87 20.52
N PRO A 102 -13.59 0.32 21.14
CA PRO A 102 -14.34 1.52 20.75
C PRO A 102 -14.08 1.88 19.28
N ILE A 103 -15.14 2.06 18.50
CA ILE A 103 -15.06 2.35 17.06
C ILE A 103 -15.60 3.74 16.74
N HIS A 104 -14.84 4.51 15.97
CA HIS A 104 -15.18 5.83 15.48
C HIS A 104 -15.23 5.84 13.94
N LEU A 105 -16.43 5.88 13.36
CA LEU A 105 -16.60 5.95 11.90
C LEU A 105 -16.35 7.39 11.39
N ARG A 106 -15.27 7.61 10.63
CA ARG A 106 -14.90 8.95 10.13
C ARG A 106 -14.38 8.95 8.70
N ASP A 107 -14.98 9.79 7.86
CA ASP A 107 -14.48 10.14 6.52
C ASP A 107 -13.67 11.46 6.51
N THR A 108 -13.65 12.18 7.64
CA THR A 108 -12.93 13.43 7.84
C THR A 108 -12.63 13.65 9.31
N PHE A 109 -11.54 14.34 9.61
CA PHE A 109 -11.20 14.82 10.96
C PHE A 109 -11.66 16.27 11.22
N ARG A 110 -12.37 16.90 10.28
CA ARG A 110 -12.93 18.25 10.50
C ARG A 110 -13.98 18.21 11.61
N GLN A 111 -13.93 19.20 12.51
CA GLN A 111 -14.89 19.37 13.62
C GLN A 111 -15.05 18.13 14.52
N TRP A 112 -14.01 17.29 14.60
CA TRP A 112 -14.01 16.10 15.43
C TRP A 112 -12.99 16.21 16.55
N ASN A 113 -13.39 15.94 17.79
CA ASN A 113 -12.47 15.87 18.91
C ASN A 113 -12.11 14.41 19.18
N MET A 114 -10.85 14.16 19.51
CA MET A 114 -10.42 12.81 19.91
C MET A 114 -11.19 12.37 21.16
N PRO A 115 -11.50 11.07 21.27
CA PRO A 115 -12.11 10.54 22.48
C PRO A 115 -11.22 10.80 23.70
N GLN A 116 -11.86 10.95 24.85
CA GLN A 116 -11.22 11.06 26.16
C GLN A 116 -11.87 10.02 27.06
N GLN A 117 -11.32 8.81 27.07
CA GLN A 117 -11.79 7.74 27.95
C GLN A 117 -11.47 8.15 29.40
N ASP A 118 -12.49 8.21 30.26
CA ASP A 118 -12.38 8.62 31.67
C ASP A 118 -11.68 9.97 31.90
N GLY A 119 -11.81 10.90 30.95
CA GLY A 119 -11.17 12.22 31.01
C GLY A 119 -9.68 12.21 30.67
N GLU A 120 -9.10 11.06 30.35
CA GLU A 120 -7.71 10.97 29.92
C GLU A 120 -7.60 11.09 28.39
N PRO A 121 -6.78 12.04 27.86
CA PRO A 121 -6.66 12.22 26.42
C PRO A 121 -5.80 11.12 25.78
N ILE A 122 -6.12 10.81 24.52
CA ILE A 122 -5.21 10.08 23.61
C ILE A 122 -3.84 10.75 23.64
N ASN A 123 -2.77 9.95 23.77
CA ASN A 123 -1.40 10.45 23.81
C ASN A 123 -0.53 9.95 22.65
N LEU A 124 -1.05 9.06 21.79
CA LEU A 124 -0.39 8.58 20.58
C LEU A 124 -1.42 8.25 19.48
N ILE A 125 -1.16 8.70 18.25
CA ILE A 125 -1.93 8.29 17.06
C ILE A 125 -1.12 7.26 16.28
N ILE A 126 -1.73 6.15 15.88
CA ILE A 126 -1.10 5.17 15.00
C ILE A 126 -1.95 5.05 13.74
N ALA A 127 -1.43 5.45 12.59
CA ALA A 127 -2.10 5.27 11.31
C ALA A 127 -1.44 4.15 10.53
N VAL A 128 -2.21 3.18 10.03
CA VAL A 128 -1.74 2.10 9.17
C VAL A 128 -2.77 1.92 8.06
N SER A 129 -2.38 2.16 6.80
CA SER A 129 -3.29 2.02 5.65
C SER A 129 -4.65 2.74 5.81
N PHE A 130 -4.68 3.95 6.36
CA PHE A 130 -5.93 4.65 6.67
C PHE A 130 -6.49 5.49 5.51
N GLY A 131 -5.61 6.06 4.68
CA GLY A 131 -6.00 6.85 3.51
C GLY A 131 -6.64 8.22 3.79
N LEU A 132 -6.71 8.65 5.06
CA LEU A 132 -7.02 10.02 5.45
C LEU A 132 -5.80 10.66 6.12
N PHE A 133 -5.59 11.93 5.82
CA PHE A 133 -4.50 12.70 6.40
C PHE A 133 -4.82 13.08 7.86
N VAL A 134 -3.93 12.77 8.80
CA VAL A 134 -4.07 13.16 10.20
C VAL A 134 -3.60 14.62 10.35
N PRO A 135 -4.50 15.58 10.64
CA PRO A 135 -4.14 16.99 10.65
C PRO A 135 -3.25 17.34 11.84
N ARG A 136 -2.43 18.38 11.67
CA ARG A 136 -1.54 18.95 12.68
C ARG A 136 -2.20 19.12 14.06
N ARG A 137 -3.43 19.65 14.09
CA ARG A 137 -4.27 19.80 15.30
C ARG A 137 -4.32 18.55 16.17
N LEU A 138 -4.47 17.37 15.55
CA LEU A 138 -4.59 16.12 16.29
C LEU A 138 -3.22 15.63 16.75
N LEU A 139 -2.19 15.77 15.90
CA LEU A 139 -0.82 15.40 16.26
C LEU A 139 -0.30 16.24 17.43
N ASP A 140 -0.52 17.56 17.43
CA ASP A 140 -0.11 18.45 18.52
C ASP A 140 -0.90 18.22 19.81
N ALA A 141 -2.12 17.68 19.72
CA ALA A 141 -2.93 17.36 20.89
C ALA A 141 -2.48 16.05 21.59
N THR A 142 -1.55 15.30 20.98
CA THR A 142 -1.00 14.07 21.55
C THR A 142 0.44 14.25 22.01
N LYS A 143 0.77 13.75 23.21
CA LYS A 143 2.12 13.89 23.80
C LYS A 143 3.23 13.31 22.92
N TYR A 144 2.97 12.21 22.23
CA TYR A 144 3.94 11.49 21.39
C TYR A 144 3.68 11.65 19.89
N GLY A 145 2.78 12.56 19.49
CA GLY A 145 2.42 12.74 18.08
C GLY A 145 1.79 11.48 17.49
N GLY A 146 2.35 10.99 16.38
CA GLY A 146 1.87 9.75 15.81
C GLY A 146 2.87 8.99 14.97
N LEU A 147 2.52 7.74 14.70
CA LEU A 147 3.33 6.76 13.99
C LEU A 147 2.59 6.23 12.75
N ASN A 148 3.37 5.80 11.76
CA ASN A 148 2.89 5.08 10.59
C ASN A 148 3.78 3.87 10.33
N ILE A 149 3.15 2.75 9.98
CA ILE A 149 3.83 1.57 9.43
C ILE A 149 3.62 1.61 7.91
N HIS A 150 4.73 1.74 7.19
CA HIS A 150 4.73 1.84 5.73
C HIS A 150 5.36 0.59 5.12
N PRO A 151 4.68 -0.16 4.22
CA PRO A 151 5.19 -1.40 3.66
C PRO A 151 6.15 -1.18 2.48
N SER A 152 7.16 -0.34 2.70
CA SER A 152 8.35 -0.24 1.86
C SER A 152 9.59 0.11 2.69
N LEU A 153 10.77 0.07 2.05
CA LEU A 153 12.01 0.63 2.59
C LEU A 153 12.11 2.12 2.22
N LEU A 154 11.58 2.98 3.08
CA LEU A 154 11.70 4.43 2.91
C LEU A 154 13.18 4.86 2.80
N PRO A 155 13.53 5.83 1.93
CA PRO A 155 12.63 6.75 1.23
C PRO A 155 11.98 6.21 -0.06
N ASP A 156 12.26 4.97 -0.46
CA ASP A 156 11.70 4.38 -1.69
C ASP A 156 10.22 4.03 -1.53
N LEU A 157 9.44 4.16 -2.62
CA LEU A 157 8.02 3.79 -2.71
C LEU A 157 7.13 4.48 -1.67
N ARG A 158 7.32 5.78 -1.42
CA ARG A 158 6.38 6.60 -0.64
C ARG A 158 5.02 6.69 -1.34
N GLY A 159 3.92 6.72 -0.58
CA GLY A 159 2.59 6.92 -1.13
C GLY A 159 1.64 5.74 -0.94
N ALA A 160 0.52 5.77 -1.67
CA ALA A 160 -0.65 4.98 -1.34
C ALA A 160 -0.60 3.50 -1.78
N ALA A 161 0.30 3.10 -2.68
CA ALA A 161 0.31 1.72 -3.21
C ALA A 161 1.71 1.06 -3.31
N PRO A 162 2.55 1.09 -2.25
CA PRO A 162 3.92 0.58 -2.27
C PRO A 162 4.02 -0.89 -2.68
N LEU A 163 3.10 -1.76 -2.24
CA LEU A 163 3.11 -3.19 -2.62
C LEU A 163 2.99 -3.39 -4.13
N HIS A 164 2.09 -2.64 -4.77
CA HIS A 164 1.84 -2.75 -6.20
C HIS A 164 3.05 -2.22 -6.97
N HIS A 165 3.56 -1.05 -6.58
CA HIS A 165 4.72 -0.43 -7.23
C HIS A 165 6.01 -1.22 -7.05
N ALA A 166 6.21 -1.91 -5.92
CA ALA A 166 7.33 -2.81 -5.74
C ALA A 166 7.34 -3.92 -6.82
N ILE A 167 6.17 -4.49 -7.11
CA ILE A 167 6.01 -5.50 -8.15
C ILE A 167 6.14 -4.85 -9.54
N LEU A 168 5.45 -3.74 -9.82
CA LEU A 168 5.49 -3.06 -11.13
C LEU A 168 6.90 -2.66 -11.55
N LEU A 169 7.71 -2.15 -10.62
CA LEU A 169 9.08 -1.74 -10.87
C LEU A 169 10.08 -2.90 -10.90
N GLY A 170 9.60 -4.14 -10.73
CA GLY A 170 10.46 -5.33 -10.72
C GLY A 170 11.48 -5.31 -9.58
N ARG A 171 11.12 -4.74 -8.41
CA ARG A 171 12.01 -4.75 -7.25
C ARG A 171 12.31 -6.19 -6.86
N THR A 172 13.56 -6.47 -6.52
CA THR A 172 13.97 -7.79 -6.00
C THR A 172 13.84 -7.87 -4.48
N HIS A 173 13.81 -6.71 -3.81
CA HIS A 173 13.65 -6.59 -2.37
C HIS A 173 12.72 -5.42 -2.02
N THR A 174 12.01 -5.54 -0.91
CA THR A 174 11.24 -4.46 -0.27
C THR A 174 11.43 -4.54 1.24
N GLY A 175 10.58 -3.91 2.04
CA GLY A 175 10.61 -4.06 3.49
C GLY A 175 9.48 -3.29 4.13
N VAL A 176 9.63 -3.06 5.43
CA VAL A 176 8.70 -2.24 6.21
C VAL A 176 9.49 -1.15 6.91
N SER A 177 8.85 0.02 7.07
CA SER A 177 9.37 1.16 7.80
C SER A 177 8.36 1.62 8.85
N LEU A 178 8.79 1.73 10.09
CA LEU A 178 8.11 2.50 11.13
C LEU A 178 8.63 3.92 11.10
N GLN A 179 7.73 4.90 10.95
CA GLN A 179 8.07 6.32 10.91
C GLN A 179 7.10 7.12 11.78
N THR A 180 7.45 8.37 12.08
CA THR A 180 6.50 9.33 12.61
C THR A 180 5.46 9.73 11.55
N LEU A 181 4.32 10.26 11.96
CA LEU A 181 3.43 10.99 11.05
C LEU A 181 3.97 12.40 10.83
N SER A 182 3.95 12.85 9.57
CA SER A 182 4.26 14.25 9.23
C SER A 182 2.97 15.07 9.17
N PRO A 183 2.96 16.29 9.71
CA PRO A 183 1.80 17.18 9.66
C PRO A 183 1.59 17.84 8.29
N GLU A 184 2.51 17.65 7.35
CA GLU A 184 2.52 18.31 6.04
C GLU A 184 2.35 17.34 4.87
N ALA A 185 2.85 16.10 4.99
CA ALA A 185 2.87 15.17 3.87
C ALA A 185 2.79 13.70 4.31
N PHE A 186 2.20 12.86 3.46
CA PHE A 186 2.23 11.41 3.64
C PHE A 186 3.65 10.85 3.49
N ASP A 187 3.98 9.87 4.33
CA ASP A 187 5.21 9.09 4.27
C ASP A 187 6.50 9.92 4.26
N ARG A 188 6.47 11.06 4.96
CA ARG A 188 7.62 11.98 5.11
C ARG A 188 7.98 12.24 6.57
N GLY A 189 7.61 11.31 7.45
CA GLY A 189 8.05 11.36 8.83
C GLY A 189 9.50 10.91 9.01
N THR A 190 9.98 11.04 10.24
CA THR A 190 11.28 10.48 10.63
C THR A 190 11.14 8.98 10.74
N VAL A 191 11.96 8.23 10.02
CA VAL A 191 11.98 6.78 10.09
C VAL A 191 12.65 6.35 11.40
N LEU A 192 11.96 5.58 12.22
CA LEU A 192 12.37 5.17 13.57
C LEU A 192 12.90 3.73 13.60
N ALA A 193 12.39 2.87 12.72
CA ALA A 193 12.88 1.52 12.51
C ALA A 193 12.58 1.08 11.08
N GLN A 194 13.39 0.18 10.53
CA GLN A 194 13.17 -0.44 9.22
C GLN A 194 13.65 -1.88 9.22
N THR A 195 13.14 -2.65 8.26
CA THR A 195 13.77 -3.94 7.93
C THR A 195 15.24 -3.70 7.56
N PRO A 196 16.18 -4.50 8.10
CA PRO A 196 17.59 -4.40 7.72
C PRO A 196 17.81 -4.58 6.21
N ARG A 197 18.86 -3.96 5.68
CA ARG A 197 19.26 -4.13 4.27
C ARG A 197 19.74 -5.58 4.04
N PRO A 198 19.50 -6.16 2.84
CA PRO A 198 18.92 -5.53 1.64
C PRO A 198 17.38 -5.39 1.69
N GLY A 199 16.72 -6.00 2.66
CA GLY A 199 15.27 -6.03 2.81
C GLY A 199 14.72 -7.45 2.72
N ILE A 200 13.41 -7.56 2.54
CA ILE A 200 12.69 -8.80 2.31
C ILE A 200 12.70 -9.14 0.81
N PRO A 201 13.17 -10.33 0.40
CA PRO A 201 13.21 -10.73 -1.00
C PRO A 201 11.80 -10.91 -1.58
N LEU A 202 11.64 -10.50 -2.83
CA LEU A 202 10.42 -10.64 -3.62
C LEU A 202 10.55 -11.83 -4.58
N SER A 203 9.49 -12.65 -4.64
CA SER A 203 9.42 -13.74 -5.60
C SER A 203 9.29 -13.20 -7.03
N PRO A 204 9.88 -13.87 -8.05
CA PRO A 204 9.59 -13.56 -9.46
C PRO A 204 8.09 -13.62 -9.78
N THR A 205 7.31 -14.39 -9.03
CA THR A 205 5.85 -14.56 -9.18
C THR A 205 5.02 -13.83 -8.12
N GLU A 206 5.63 -12.93 -7.33
CA GLU A 206 4.95 -12.19 -6.25
C GLU A 206 3.67 -11.46 -6.74
N THR A 207 2.62 -11.50 -5.92
CA THR A 207 1.38 -10.72 -6.08
C THR A 207 1.19 -9.78 -4.89
N PRO A 208 0.34 -8.73 -4.99
CA PRO A 208 0.05 -7.87 -3.84
C PRO A 208 -0.44 -8.65 -2.62
N ASP A 209 -1.23 -9.71 -2.81
CA ASP A 209 -1.78 -10.53 -1.73
C ASP A 209 -0.71 -11.39 -1.06
N THR A 210 0.19 -12.02 -1.83
CA THR A 210 1.30 -12.79 -1.25
C THR A 210 2.26 -11.88 -0.51
N LEU A 211 2.52 -10.70 -1.06
CA LEU A 211 3.40 -9.72 -0.46
C LEU A 211 2.78 -9.10 0.81
N LEU A 212 1.49 -8.83 0.81
CA LEU A 212 0.75 -8.36 1.97
C LEU A 212 0.84 -9.36 3.12
N ARG A 213 0.60 -10.65 2.86
CA ARG A 213 0.74 -11.72 3.86
C ARG A 213 2.16 -11.82 4.42
N LYS A 214 3.17 -11.51 3.59
CA LYS A 214 4.58 -11.51 4.00
C LYS A 214 4.93 -10.30 4.88
N LEU A 215 4.47 -9.10 4.52
CA LEU A 215 4.87 -7.86 5.19
C LEU A 215 4.00 -7.45 6.38
N ALA A 216 2.72 -7.83 6.40
CA ALA A 216 1.79 -7.43 7.47
C ALA A 216 2.25 -7.90 8.87
N PRO A 217 2.66 -9.17 9.07
CA PRO A 217 3.18 -9.61 10.37
C PRO A 217 4.46 -8.88 10.78
N LEU A 218 5.39 -8.67 9.82
CA LEU A 218 6.65 -7.97 10.07
C LEU A 218 6.44 -6.51 10.49
N GLY A 219 5.47 -5.84 9.87
CA GLY A 219 5.11 -4.47 10.23
C GLY A 219 4.45 -4.39 11.61
N ALA A 220 3.58 -5.34 11.94
CA ALA A 220 2.96 -5.42 13.25
C ALA A 220 3.99 -5.68 14.36
N GLU A 221 4.93 -6.60 14.12
CA GLU A 221 6.04 -6.88 15.04
C GLU A 221 6.95 -5.65 15.22
N MET A 222 7.32 -5.00 14.12
CA MET A 222 8.14 -3.78 14.15
C MET A 222 7.47 -2.65 14.94
N LEU A 223 6.15 -2.51 14.81
CA LEU A 223 5.38 -1.54 15.59
C LEU A 223 5.48 -1.81 17.08
N VAL A 224 5.11 -3.01 17.53
CA VAL A 224 5.11 -3.37 18.95
C VAL A 224 6.52 -3.31 19.54
N LYS A 225 7.51 -3.82 18.81
CA LYS A 225 8.92 -3.72 19.22
C LYS A 225 9.34 -2.25 19.36
N GLY A 226 8.98 -1.39 18.40
CA GLY A 226 9.26 0.04 18.48
C GLY A 226 8.66 0.70 19.72
N LEU A 227 7.41 0.37 20.06
CA LEU A 227 6.76 0.88 21.27
C LEU A 227 7.48 0.40 22.54
N ARG A 228 7.88 -0.87 22.62
CA ARG A 228 8.65 -1.43 23.75
C ARG A 228 10.02 -0.76 23.89
N ASP A 229 10.68 -0.49 22.77
CA ASP A 229 12.00 0.18 22.72
C ASP A 229 11.90 1.70 22.98
N GLY A 230 10.68 2.27 23.06
CA GLY A 230 10.46 3.68 23.34
C GLY A 230 10.72 4.62 22.15
N VAL A 231 10.74 4.12 20.91
CA VAL A 231 11.09 4.94 19.73
C VAL A 231 10.07 6.04 19.43
N HIS A 232 8.86 5.93 19.98
CA HIS A 232 7.79 6.94 19.91
C HIS A 232 8.04 8.15 20.82
N VAL A 233 9.06 8.11 21.68
CA VAL A 233 9.37 9.20 22.61
C VAL A 233 10.39 10.15 21.97
N PRO A 234 10.08 11.45 21.84
CA PRO A 234 11.05 12.44 21.37
C PRO A 234 12.25 12.57 22.33
N PRO A 235 13.45 12.94 21.85
CA PRO A 235 13.77 13.30 20.46
C PRO A 235 13.90 12.08 19.55
N TYR A 236 13.37 12.19 18.32
CA TYR A 236 13.41 11.11 17.34
C TYR A 236 14.80 10.96 16.72
N ILE A 237 15.33 9.74 16.72
CA ILE A 237 16.59 9.40 16.06
C ILE A 237 16.26 8.70 14.75
N SER A 238 16.62 9.31 13.63
CA SER A 238 16.41 8.69 12.32
C SER A 238 17.23 7.41 12.18
N ARG A 239 16.53 6.32 11.87
CA ARG A 239 17.10 5.03 11.47
C ARG A 239 16.88 4.76 9.97
N ALA A 240 16.55 5.80 9.20
CA ALA A 240 16.42 5.71 7.76
C ALA A 240 17.74 5.22 7.15
N TRP A 241 17.64 4.24 6.25
CA TRP A 241 18.73 3.94 5.35
C TRP A 241 19.03 5.16 4.45
N THR A 242 20.33 5.42 4.25
CA THR A 242 20.81 6.49 3.36
C THR A 242 21.21 5.88 2.01
N PRO A 243 20.48 6.17 0.92
CA PRO A 243 20.80 5.66 -0.41
C PRO A 243 22.12 6.23 -0.93
N SER A 244 22.92 5.38 -1.58
CA SER A 244 24.05 5.87 -2.40
C SER A 244 23.54 6.72 -3.57
N PRO A 245 24.37 7.57 -4.19
CA PRO A 245 23.97 8.37 -5.36
C PRO A 245 23.34 7.52 -6.49
N LYS A 246 23.87 6.31 -6.72
CA LYS A 246 23.32 5.37 -7.70
C LYS A 246 21.92 4.91 -7.31
N GLU A 247 21.71 4.53 -6.06
CA GLU A 247 20.40 4.07 -5.58
C GLU A 247 19.39 5.22 -5.55
N GLN A 248 19.82 6.45 -5.29
CA GLN A 248 18.97 7.64 -5.26
C GLN A 248 18.26 7.87 -6.60
N SER A 249 18.95 7.63 -7.73
CA SER A 249 18.37 7.70 -9.08
C SER A 249 17.28 6.64 -9.35
N SER A 250 17.30 5.55 -8.58
CA SER A 250 16.35 4.44 -8.70
C SER A 250 15.13 4.58 -7.78
N LEU A 251 15.10 5.57 -6.88
CA LEU A 251 13.97 5.80 -6.00
C LEU A 251 12.73 6.20 -6.80
N ARG A 252 11.57 5.70 -6.40
CA ARG A 252 10.29 6.03 -7.03
C ARG A 252 9.24 6.32 -5.98
N GLU A 253 8.27 7.15 -6.33
CA GLU A 253 7.02 7.26 -5.57
C GLU A 253 6.10 6.09 -5.94
N ALA A 254 5.16 5.78 -5.06
CA ALA A 254 4.15 4.75 -5.20
C ALA A 254 2.74 5.37 -5.14
N PRO A 255 2.34 6.16 -6.14
CA PRO A 255 1.03 6.78 -6.18
C PRO A 255 -0.09 5.75 -6.19
N LYS A 256 -1.30 6.20 -5.84
CA LYS A 256 -2.50 5.35 -5.84
C LYS A 256 -2.72 4.72 -7.21
N ILE A 257 -3.00 3.42 -7.24
CA ILE A 257 -3.38 2.72 -8.47
C ILE A 257 -4.73 3.23 -8.97
N ASP A 258 -4.78 3.65 -10.23
CA ASP A 258 -6.00 4.02 -10.93
C ASP A 258 -6.32 3.08 -12.10
N SER A 259 -7.45 3.32 -12.77
CA SER A 259 -7.90 2.50 -13.90
C SER A 259 -7.02 2.67 -15.14
N SER A 260 -6.36 3.81 -15.34
CA SER A 260 -5.53 4.10 -16.51
C SER A 260 -4.24 3.26 -16.51
N MET A 261 -3.70 2.97 -15.32
CA MET A 261 -2.52 2.10 -15.15
C MET A 261 -2.75 0.66 -15.64
N ARG A 262 -4.02 0.24 -15.73
CA ARG A 262 -4.43 -1.09 -16.20
C ARG A 262 -4.57 -1.19 -17.73
N SER A 263 -4.35 -0.10 -18.46
CA SER A 263 -4.29 -0.16 -19.92
C SER A 263 -3.13 -1.08 -20.34
N LEU A 264 -3.36 -2.07 -21.20
CA LEU A 264 -2.30 -2.96 -21.68
C LEU A 264 -1.12 -2.16 -22.22
N ILE A 265 -1.41 -1.08 -22.94
CA ILE A 265 -0.39 -0.11 -23.36
C ILE A 265 -0.51 1.13 -22.50
N HIS A 266 0.52 1.36 -21.70
CA HIS A 266 0.60 2.49 -20.78
C HIS A 266 1.99 3.09 -20.88
N ALA A 267 2.06 4.40 -21.10
CA ALA A 267 3.32 5.09 -21.32
C ALA A 267 4.29 4.89 -20.15
N GLY A 268 5.57 4.65 -20.47
CA GLY A 268 6.62 4.46 -19.47
C GLY A 268 6.59 3.11 -18.73
N CYS A 269 5.76 2.16 -19.16
CA CYS A 269 5.80 0.78 -18.67
C CYS A 269 6.75 -0.08 -19.52
N ASP A 270 7.23 -1.16 -18.90
CA ASP A 270 7.89 -2.27 -19.58
C ASP A 270 6.87 -2.99 -20.47
N GLU A 271 7.04 -2.87 -21.79
CA GLU A 271 6.17 -3.46 -22.82
C GLU A 271 6.64 -4.86 -23.25
N THR A 272 7.65 -5.46 -22.59
CA THR A 272 8.03 -6.86 -22.80
C THR A 272 6.97 -7.82 -22.28
N ALA A 273 6.99 -9.08 -22.72
CA ALA A 273 6.08 -10.11 -22.19
C ALA A 273 6.18 -10.24 -20.65
N ALA A 274 7.40 -10.25 -20.12
CA ALA A 274 7.66 -10.29 -18.69
C ALA A 274 7.14 -9.04 -17.97
N GLY A 275 7.30 -7.86 -18.57
CA GLY A 275 6.76 -6.59 -18.10
C GLY A 275 5.24 -6.61 -17.98
N VAL A 276 4.55 -7.07 -19.03
CA VAL A 276 3.09 -7.20 -19.05
C VAL A 276 2.59 -8.23 -18.04
N ALA A 277 3.23 -9.42 -17.96
CA ALA A 277 2.88 -10.44 -16.97
C ALA A 277 3.06 -9.93 -15.53
N ARG A 278 4.12 -9.16 -15.27
CA ARG A 278 4.36 -8.48 -13.98
C ARG A 278 3.27 -7.47 -13.66
N ARG A 279 2.83 -6.69 -14.64
CA ARG A 279 1.71 -5.73 -14.48
C ARG A 279 0.39 -6.44 -14.21
N TYR A 280 0.12 -7.56 -14.88
CA TYR A 280 -1.04 -8.39 -14.59
C TYR A 280 -1.00 -8.94 -13.16
N ARG A 281 0.15 -9.44 -12.67
CA ARG A 281 0.26 -9.87 -11.27
C ARG A 281 0.06 -8.74 -10.27
N ALA A 282 0.59 -7.55 -10.57
CA ALA A 282 0.50 -6.39 -9.68
C ALA A 282 -0.90 -5.76 -9.66
N LEU A 283 -1.58 -5.69 -10.81
CA LEU A 283 -2.82 -4.95 -10.96
C LEU A 283 -4.04 -5.87 -11.06
N GLY A 284 -3.86 -7.12 -11.48
CA GLY A 284 -4.92 -7.99 -11.97
C GLY A 284 -5.22 -7.71 -13.45
N PRO A 285 -6.46 -7.93 -13.91
CA PRO A 285 -6.80 -7.84 -15.32
C PRO A 285 -6.46 -6.48 -15.94
N LEU A 286 -5.92 -6.54 -17.16
CA LEU A 286 -5.59 -5.39 -17.99
C LEU A 286 -6.70 -5.12 -18.99
N TRP A 287 -6.73 -3.93 -19.60
CA TRP A 287 -7.71 -3.62 -20.64
C TRP A 287 -7.06 -2.97 -21.84
N VAL A 288 -7.70 -3.15 -23.00
CA VAL A 288 -7.33 -2.53 -24.27
C VAL A 288 -8.61 -2.16 -25.01
N VAL A 289 -8.54 -1.23 -25.96
CA VAL A 289 -9.66 -0.89 -26.84
C VAL A 289 -9.29 -1.30 -28.25
N THR A 290 -10.21 -1.89 -29.02
CA THR A 290 -9.98 -2.22 -30.43
C THR A 290 -9.93 -0.95 -31.29
N GLU A 291 -9.31 -1.01 -32.47
CA GLU A 291 -9.28 0.11 -33.41
C GLU A 291 -10.64 0.37 -34.07
N PRO A 292 -11.06 1.65 -34.15
CA PRO A 292 -11.99 2.21 -35.10
C PRO A 292 -12.14 1.55 -36.45
N ASP A 293 -13.18 0.78 -36.76
CA ASP A 293 -13.47 0.53 -38.18
C ASP A 293 -14.54 1.47 -38.72
N ASN A 294 -14.15 2.74 -38.89
CA ASN A 294 -15.00 3.77 -39.47
C ASN A 294 -15.37 3.50 -40.94
N THR A 295 -14.73 2.53 -41.59
CA THR A 295 -15.06 2.12 -42.96
C THR A 295 -16.25 1.16 -43.01
N LEU A 296 -16.43 0.36 -41.96
CA LEU A 296 -17.57 -0.55 -41.78
C LEU A 296 -18.72 0.11 -40.99
N ASN A 297 -18.39 0.93 -39.99
CA ASN A 297 -19.36 1.65 -39.17
C ASN A 297 -18.81 3.04 -38.76
N PRO A 298 -19.34 4.14 -39.32
CA PRO A 298 -18.87 5.50 -39.02
C PRO A 298 -18.95 5.91 -37.54
N ASP A 299 -19.80 5.24 -36.75
CA ASP A 299 -20.00 5.50 -35.31
C ASP A 299 -19.20 4.54 -34.41
N ASP A 300 -18.30 3.72 -34.97
CA ASP A 300 -17.47 2.81 -34.17
C ASP A 300 -16.49 3.59 -33.27
N GLN A 301 -16.57 3.35 -31.96
CA GLN A 301 -15.65 3.94 -30.98
C GLN A 301 -14.60 2.94 -30.48
N GLY A 302 -14.57 1.75 -31.08
CA GLY A 302 -13.79 0.63 -30.60
C GLY A 302 -14.46 -0.02 -29.39
N ILE A 303 -14.18 -1.29 -29.19
CA ILE A 303 -14.76 -2.10 -28.13
C ILE A 303 -13.71 -2.29 -27.05
N ARG A 304 -14.08 -2.04 -25.78
CA ARG A 304 -13.19 -2.32 -24.66
C ARG A 304 -13.12 -3.82 -24.39
N LEU A 305 -11.90 -4.34 -24.38
CA LEU A 305 -11.57 -5.70 -24.03
C LEU A 305 -10.82 -5.71 -22.69
N LYS A 306 -11.29 -6.51 -21.74
CA LYS A 306 -10.58 -6.79 -20.50
C LYS A 306 -9.90 -8.16 -20.62
N LEU A 307 -8.58 -8.17 -20.48
CA LEU A 307 -7.71 -9.33 -20.61
C LEU A 307 -7.40 -9.88 -19.22
N ASP A 308 -7.57 -11.19 -19.06
CA ASP A 308 -7.38 -11.91 -17.80
C ASP A 308 -6.64 -13.24 -18.06
N ASP A 309 -6.08 -13.83 -17.00
CA ASP A 309 -5.14 -14.95 -17.09
C ASP A 309 -3.99 -14.67 -18.07
N ILE A 310 -3.24 -13.59 -17.79
CA ILE A 310 -2.14 -13.14 -18.63
C ILE A 310 -0.83 -13.79 -18.16
N ARG A 311 -0.10 -14.39 -19.10
CA ARG A 311 1.18 -15.07 -18.89
C ARG A 311 2.19 -14.62 -19.93
N GLU A 312 3.47 -14.85 -19.67
CA GLU A 312 4.47 -14.79 -20.74
C GLU A 312 4.08 -15.82 -21.82
N GLY A 313 4.09 -15.37 -23.07
CA GLY A 313 3.68 -16.16 -24.21
C GLY A 313 4.84 -16.92 -24.85
N PRO A 314 4.56 -17.68 -25.92
CA PRO A 314 5.58 -18.43 -26.64
C PRO A 314 6.61 -17.51 -27.30
N SER A 315 7.79 -18.07 -27.54
CA SER A 315 8.83 -17.43 -28.32
C SER A 315 8.41 -17.21 -29.78
N ARG A 316 9.06 -16.26 -30.45
CA ARG A 316 8.84 -16.01 -31.88
C ARG A 316 9.03 -17.25 -32.74
N ASP A 317 10.04 -18.06 -32.44
CA ASP A 317 10.34 -19.29 -33.19
C ASP A 317 9.21 -20.33 -33.06
N GLU A 318 8.63 -20.47 -31.86
CA GLU A 318 7.47 -21.33 -31.63
C GLU A 318 6.26 -20.83 -32.41
N VAL A 319 6.01 -19.52 -32.39
CA VAL A 319 4.93 -18.89 -33.16
C VAL A 319 5.12 -19.08 -34.66
N ASP A 320 6.32 -18.86 -35.18
CA ASP A 320 6.65 -19.02 -36.60
C ASP A 320 6.52 -20.49 -37.06
N ALA A 321 6.91 -21.44 -36.21
CA ALA A 321 6.71 -22.86 -36.47
C ALA A 321 5.21 -23.20 -36.57
N LEU A 322 4.38 -22.63 -35.69
CA LEU A 322 2.93 -22.86 -35.66
C LEU A 322 2.23 -22.22 -36.87
N LEU A 323 2.63 -21.01 -37.25
CA LEU A 323 2.10 -20.33 -38.44
C LEU A 323 2.47 -21.05 -39.75
N LYS A 324 3.61 -21.76 -39.80
CA LYS A 324 3.97 -22.62 -40.94
C LYS A 324 3.07 -23.86 -41.04
N GLN A 325 2.68 -24.43 -39.91
CA GLN A 325 1.79 -25.60 -39.86
C GLN A 325 0.34 -25.23 -40.13
N ASN A 326 -0.11 -24.09 -39.61
CA ASN A 326 -1.47 -23.58 -39.72
C ASN A 326 -1.46 -22.15 -40.30
N PRO A 327 -1.43 -22.00 -41.64
CA PRO A 327 -1.36 -20.68 -42.27
C PRO A 327 -2.65 -19.89 -42.05
N VAL A 328 -2.55 -18.82 -41.25
CA VAL A 328 -3.63 -17.84 -41.03
C VAL A 328 -3.57 -16.74 -42.10
N PRO A 329 -4.70 -16.37 -42.77
CA PRO A 329 -4.71 -15.29 -43.76
C PRO A 329 -4.27 -13.94 -43.17
N ASP A 330 -3.53 -13.13 -43.94
CA ASP A 330 -2.94 -11.86 -43.46
C ASP A 330 -3.94 -10.83 -42.93
N ARG A 331 -5.21 -10.89 -43.34
CA ARG A 331 -6.29 -10.01 -42.85
C ARG A 331 -6.79 -10.40 -41.45
N VAL A 332 -6.64 -11.67 -41.07
CA VAL A 332 -7.05 -12.24 -39.76
C VAL A 332 -5.94 -12.05 -38.73
N ARG A 333 -4.69 -11.96 -39.20
CA ARG A 333 -3.52 -11.51 -38.43
C ARG A 333 -3.64 -10.08 -37.89
N GLN A 334 -4.76 -9.39 -38.08
CA GLN A 334 -4.90 -7.96 -37.79
C GLN A 334 -6.21 -7.63 -37.07
N ILE A 335 -6.45 -8.14 -35.86
CA ILE A 335 -7.24 -7.33 -34.91
C ILE A 335 -6.30 -6.24 -34.40
N ARG A 336 -6.54 -5.01 -34.88
CA ARG A 336 -5.76 -3.84 -34.47
C ARG A 336 -6.38 -3.24 -33.21
N PHE A 337 -5.54 -2.81 -32.29
CA PHE A 337 -5.96 -2.15 -31.04
C PHE A 337 -5.70 -0.64 -31.13
N LEU A 338 -6.63 0.15 -30.58
CA LEU A 338 -6.54 1.61 -30.49
C LEU A 338 -5.30 2.01 -29.69
N LEU A 339 -4.29 2.49 -30.41
CA LEU A 339 -3.16 3.21 -29.83
C LEU A 339 -2.67 4.29 -30.78
N TRP A 340 -2.03 5.28 -30.18
CA TRP A 340 -1.29 6.39 -30.79
C TRP A 340 -0.24 6.02 -31.87
N SER A 341 -0.12 4.75 -32.25
CA SER A 341 0.65 4.29 -33.41
C SER A 341 0.22 2.85 -33.77
N PRO A 342 0.08 2.51 -35.07
CA PRO A 342 -0.59 1.31 -35.55
C PRO A 342 0.31 0.07 -35.47
N GLN A 343 0.64 -0.47 -34.28
CA GLN A 343 1.62 -1.57 -34.16
C GLN A 343 1.40 -2.57 -32.99
N VAL A 344 0.15 -2.89 -32.62
CA VAL A 344 -0.14 -4.14 -31.90
C VAL A 344 -0.95 -5.00 -32.86
N SER A 345 -0.24 -5.75 -33.67
CA SER A 345 -0.80 -6.61 -34.70
C SER A 345 -0.59 -8.05 -34.29
N ILE A 346 -1.52 -8.92 -34.61
CA ILE A 346 -1.43 -10.38 -34.53
C ILE A 346 -1.90 -10.99 -33.19
N ILE A 347 -3.15 -11.48 -33.21
CA ILE A 347 -3.57 -12.64 -32.42
C ILE A 347 -3.05 -13.86 -33.17
N VAL A 348 -2.09 -14.56 -32.58
CA VAL A 348 -1.73 -15.89 -33.06
C VAL A 348 -2.41 -16.90 -32.15
N PHE A 349 -2.82 -18.03 -32.74
CA PHE A 349 -3.18 -19.22 -32.00
C PHE A 349 -1.98 -20.17 -32.02
N PRO A 350 -0.95 -19.95 -31.18
CA PRO A 350 0.06 -20.96 -30.99
C PRO A 350 -0.57 -22.02 -30.08
N ASP A 351 -0.83 -23.21 -30.63
CA ASP A 351 -1.55 -24.30 -29.95
C ASP A 351 -0.98 -24.67 -28.58
N GLY A 352 -1.89 -25.10 -27.67
CA GLY A 352 -1.51 -25.60 -26.34
C GLY A 352 -2.62 -26.13 -25.42
N GLY A 353 -3.82 -26.48 -25.91
CA GLY A 353 -4.80 -27.28 -25.15
C GLY A 353 -6.26 -26.84 -25.25
N ASN A 354 -7.17 -27.73 -24.80
CA ASN A 354 -8.62 -27.53 -24.63
C ASN A 354 -9.06 -26.33 -23.76
N ASP A 355 -8.17 -25.39 -23.42
CA ASP A 355 -8.43 -24.32 -22.45
C ASP A 355 -8.95 -23.00 -23.06
N GLY A 356 -8.78 -22.80 -24.38
CA GLY A 356 -9.31 -21.64 -25.10
C GLY A 356 -8.52 -20.34 -24.95
N SER A 357 -7.22 -20.41 -24.62
CA SER A 357 -6.30 -19.28 -24.57
C SER A 357 -5.83 -18.80 -25.97
N VAL A 358 -5.29 -17.58 -26.05
CA VAL A 358 -4.74 -16.98 -27.29
C VAL A 358 -3.40 -16.28 -27.02
N ALA A 359 -2.52 -16.20 -28.02
CA ALA A 359 -1.31 -15.36 -27.92
C ALA A 359 -1.53 -14.01 -28.58
N LEU A 360 -1.13 -12.95 -27.88
CA LEU A 360 -1.13 -11.58 -28.38
C LEU A 360 0.32 -11.12 -28.57
N GLN A 361 0.66 -10.65 -29.75
CA GLN A 361 1.96 -10.05 -30.00
C GLN A 361 2.03 -8.63 -29.42
N LEU A 362 3.15 -8.30 -28.78
CA LEU A 362 3.49 -6.98 -28.27
C LEU A 362 4.40 -6.24 -29.26
N ARG A 363 4.66 -4.94 -29.03
CA ARG A 363 5.41 -4.08 -29.98
C ARG A 363 6.80 -4.57 -30.29
N GLU A 364 7.51 -5.11 -29.29
CA GLU A 364 8.84 -5.64 -29.46
C GLU A 364 8.83 -7.07 -30.03
N GLY A 365 7.71 -7.54 -30.61
CA GLY A 365 7.53 -8.87 -31.18
C GLY A 365 7.56 -10.02 -30.17
N ASP A 366 7.56 -9.70 -28.88
CA ASP A 366 7.27 -10.63 -27.80
C ASP A 366 5.79 -11.05 -27.82
N TYR A 367 5.46 -12.20 -27.22
CA TYR A 367 4.07 -12.64 -27.10
C TYR A 367 3.67 -12.76 -25.64
N ILE A 368 2.41 -12.49 -25.35
CA ILE A 368 1.74 -12.86 -24.11
C ILE A 368 0.65 -13.87 -24.39
N THR A 369 0.42 -14.80 -23.48
CA THR A 369 -0.76 -15.67 -23.52
C THR A 369 -1.86 -15.06 -22.68
N VAL A 370 -3.08 -15.03 -23.22
CA VAL A 370 -4.29 -14.56 -22.53
C VAL A 370 -5.30 -15.70 -22.48
N GLY A 371 -5.66 -16.14 -21.28
CA GLY A 371 -6.62 -17.23 -21.09
C GLY A 371 -8.08 -16.79 -21.24
N ARG A 372 -8.42 -15.57 -20.81
CA ARG A 372 -9.80 -15.09 -20.80
C ARG A 372 -9.94 -13.65 -21.26
N VAL A 373 -11.05 -13.37 -21.93
CA VAL A 373 -11.41 -12.02 -22.37
C VAL A 373 -12.84 -11.71 -21.95
N THR A 374 -13.05 -10.50 -21.45
CA THR A 374 -14.38 -9.92 -21.27
C THR A 374 -14.54 -8.78 -22.27
N VAL A 375 -15.43 -8.99 -23.24
CA VAL A 375 -15.88 -7.95 -24.16
C VAL A 375 -16.85 -7.02 -23.41
N GLU A 376 -16.80 -5.73 -23.70
CA GLU A 376 -17.72 -4.76 -23.12
C GLU A 376 -19.18 -5.19 -23.28
N GLY A 377 -19.95 -5.12 -22.19
CA GLY A 377 -21.34 -5.58 -22.15
C GLY A 377 -21.53 -7.09 -22.04
N GLN A 378 -20.48 -7.91 -22.20
CA GLN A 378 -20.57 -9.38 -22.18
C GLN A 378 -19.97 -10.01 -20.92
N ALA A 379 -20.24 -11.30 -20.74
CA ALA A 379 -19.61 -12.11 -19.70
C ALA A 379 -18.17 -12.50 -20.09
N SER A 380 -17.33 -12.76 -19.09
CA SER A 380 -15.98 -13.29 -19.34
C SER A 380 -16.06 -14.67 -19.98
N GLN A 381 -15.31 -14.90 -21.06
CA GLN A 381 -15.25 -16.17 -21.79
C GLN A 381 -13.77 -16.56 -22.04
N PRO A 382 -13.49 -17.83 -22.41
CA PRO A 382 -12.19 -18.19 -22.96
C PRO A 382 -11.83 -17.26 -24.11
N ALA A 383 -10.57 -16.82 -24.17
CA ALA A 383 -10.14 -15.79 -25.09
C ALA A 383 -10.45 -16.11 -26.55
N ALA A 384 -10.26 -17.37 -26.97
CA ALA A 384 -10.55 -17.82 -28.33
C ALA A 384 -12.03 -17.67 -28.71
N VAL A 385 -12.94 -17.93 -27.76
CA VAL A 385 -14.40 -17.80 -27.97
C VAL A 385 -14.80 -16.33 -28.00
N ALA A 386 -14.32 -15.54 -27.04
CA ALA A 386 -14.65 -14.13 -26.91
C ALA A 386 -14.22 -13.30 -28.13
N LEU A 387 -13.08 -13.66 -28.74
CA LEU A 387 -12.50 -12.94 -29.87
C LEU A 387 -12.98 -13.46 -31.23
N GLN A 388 -13.63 -14.63 -31.28
CA GLN A 388 -14.12 -15.23 -32.53
C GLN A 388 -15.00 -14.29 -33.36
N PRO A 389 -16.01 -13.59 -32.81
CA PRO A 389 -16.86 -12.68 -33.59
C PRO A 389 -16.06 -11.52 -34.20
N LEU A 390 -15.07 -11.01 -33.48
CA LEU A 390 -14.19 -9.95 -33.98
C LEU A 390 -13.35 -10.47 -35.14
N THR A 391 -12.81 -11.69 -35.05
CA THR A 391 -12.04 -12.29 -36.16
C THR A 391 -12.90 -12.59 -37.39
N GLN A 392 -14.17 -12.96 -37.19
CA GLN A 392 -15.13 -13.23 -38.28
C GLN A 392 -15.53 -11.97 -39.05
N ALA A 393 -15.67 -10.84 -38.36
CA ALA A 393 -15.96 -9.55 -39.00
C ALA A 393 -14.86 -9.13 -40.01
N TYR A 394 -13.61 -9.55 -39.78
CA TYR A 394 -12.49 -9.34 -40.70
C TYR A 394 -12.33 -10.44 -41.77
N GLY A 395 -13.35 -11.31 -41.95
CA GLY A 395 -13.41 -12.27 -43.04
C GLY A 395 -12.80 -13.65 -42.76
N TYR A 396 -12.56 -14.01 -41.49
CA TYR A 396 -12.14 -15.38 -41.12
C TYR A 396 -13.35 -16.27 -40.83
N THR A 397 -13.56 -17.32 -41.62
CA THR A 397 -14.67 -18.28 -41.42
C THR A 397 -14.20 -19.70 -41.05
N GLY A 398 -12.90 -19.88 -40.80
CA GLY A 398 -12.34 -21.15 -40.36
C GLY A 398 -12.94 -21.62 -39.03
N ARG A 399 -13.13 -22.94 -38.86
CA ARG A 399 -13.44 -23.51 -37.53
C ARG A 399 -12.24 -23.28 -36.63
N ILE A 400 -12.47 -22.64 -35.48
CA ILE A 400 -11.54 -22.62 -34.36
C ILE A 400 -11.68 -23.98 -33.68
N SER A 401 -11.11 -25.02 -34.28
CA SER A 401 -11.15 -26.36 -33.72
C SER A 401 -9.87 -26.62 -32.96
N VAL A 402 -10.01 -26.66 -31.64
CA VAL A 402 -9.13 -27.45 -30.79
C VAL A 402 -9.31 -28.91 -31.18
N SER A 403 -8.21 -29.62 -31.44
CA SER A 403 -8.20 -31.08 -31.48
C SER A 403 -7.39 -31.62 -30.32
#